data_AF-Q5ZT36-F1
#
_entry.id   AF-Q5ZT36-F1
#
_cell.length_a   1.000
_cell.length_b   1.000
_cell.length_c   1.000
_cell.angle_alpha   90.00
_cell.angle_beta   90.00
_cell.angle_gamma   90.00
#
_symmetry.space_group_name_H-M   'P 1'
#
loop_
_entity.id
_entity.type
_entity.pdbx_description
1 polymer ?
#
loop_
_entity_poly.entity_id
_entity_poly.type
_entity_poly.pdbx_seq_one_letter_code
_entity_poly.pdbx_strand_id
1 'polypeptide(L)' 'MSKGIHFEQSITELEEIVRQLEKGELSLEESLKQFEKGISLARRCQNALNQAEQKIETLTGTDSNIELDSDEQTSD' A
#
# COMPACT_ATOMS: atom_id res chain seq x y z
N MET A 1 5.55 2.08 -15.18
CA MET A 1 6.91 2.12 -14.57
C MET A 1 6.96 2.94 -13.27
N SER A 2 6.48 4.19 -13.23
CA SER A 2 6.71 5.09 -12.07
C SER A 2 6.16 4.59 -10.71
N LYS A 3 4.90 4.14 -10.60
CA LYS A 3 4.31 3.75 -9.30
C LYS A 3 5.08 2.63 -8.58
N GLY A 4 5.52 1.60 -9.31
CA GLY A 4 6.29 0.49 -8.73
C GLY A 4 7.66 0.94 -8.21
N ILE A 5 8.38 1.76 -8.99
CA ILE A 5 9.67 2.33 -8.57
C ILE A 5 9.52 3.14 -7.28
N HIS A 6 8.45 3.94 -7.14
CA HIS A 6 8.21 4.70 -5.91
C HIS A 6 7.91 3.83 -4.69
N PHE A 7 7.24 2.68 -4.88
CA PHE A 7 7.00 1.72 -3.79
C PHE A 7 8.31 1.08 -3.34
N GLU A 8 9.10 0.51 -4.26
CA GLU A 8 10.38 -0.14 -3.96
C GLU A 8 11.37 0.82 -3.30
N GLN A 9 11.39 2.09 -3.73
CA GLN A 9 12.20 3.12 -3.07
C GLN A 9 11.70 3.42 -1.65
N SER A 10 10.38 3.56 -1.47
CA SER A 10 9.80 3.86 -0.15
C SER A 10 10.02 2.74 0.86
N ILE A 11 9.91 1.47 0.41
CA ILE A 11 10.14 0.32 1.29
C ILE A 11 11.63 0.18 1.65
N THR A 12 12.53 0.35 0.67
CA THR A 12 13.98 0.32 0.92
C THR A 12 14.41 1.40 1.91
N GLU A 13 13.86 2.60 1.76
CA GLU A 13 14.14 3.71 2.67
C GLU A 13 13.55 3.46 4.07
N LEU A 14 12.37 2.86 4.16
CA LEU A 14 11.78 2.47 5.44
C LEU A 14 12.63 1.41 6.17
N GLU A 15 13.11 0.40 5.46
CA GLU A 15 14.01 -0.62 6.04
C GLU A 15 15.30 0.00 6.58
N GLU A 16 15.86 0.98 5.87
CA GLU A 16 17.05 1.69 6.33
C GLU A 16 16.78 2.49 7.61
N ILE A 17 15.63 3.16 7.69
CA ILE A 17 15.20 3.85 8.91
C ILE A 17 15.07 2.87 10.08
N VAL A 18 14.43 1.72 9.85
CA VAL A 18 14.27 0.69 10.88
C VAL A 18 15.64 0.21 11.36
N ARG A 19 16.57 -0.11 10.44
CA ARG A 19 17.94 -0.50 10.79
C ARG A 19 18.66 0.55 11.63
N GLN A 20 18.53 1.83 11.27
CA GLN A 20 19.16 2.92 12.02
C GLN A 20 18.58 3.07 13.43
N LEU A 21 17.26 2.96 13.58
CA LEU A 21 16.58 3.03 14.87
C LEU A 21 16.94 1.82 15.75
N GLU A 22 16.98 0.62 15.20
CA GLU A 22 17.38 -0.60 15.91
C GLU A 22 18.83 -0.56 16.38
N LYS A 23 19.71 0.08 15.61
CA LYS A 23 21.13 0.26 15.98
C LYS A 23 21.30 1.11 17.24
N GLY A 24 20.40 2.06 17.48
CA GLY A 24 20.40 2.89 18.69
C GLY A 24 21.55 3.90 18.80
N GLU A 25 22.24 4.21 17.69
CA GLU A 25 23.36 5.17 17.66
C GLU A 25 22.92 6.62 17.43
N LEU A 26 21.65 6.83 17.09
CA LEU A 26 21.08 8.14 16.84
C LEU A 26 20.82 8.88 18.17
N SER A 27 20.99 10.19 18.16
CA SER A 27 20.46 11.03 19.24
C SER A 27 18.93 10.93 19.33
N LEU A 28 18.34 11.38 20.44
CA LEU A 28 16.89 11.39 20.60
C LEU A 28 16.18 12.19 19.49
N GLU A 29 16.71 13.37 19.15
CA GLU A 29 16.14 14.23 18.11
C GLU A 29 16.21 13.56 16.72
N GLU A 30 17.35 12.96 16.39
CA GLU A 30 17.51 12.20 15.14
C GLU A 30 16.58 10.99 15.10
N SER A 31 16.45 10.26 16.22
CA SER A 31 15.56 9.11 16.33
C SER A 31 14.11 9.51 16.10
N LEU A 32 13.66 10.62 16.70
CA LEU A 32 12.31 11.15 16.48
C LEU A 32 12.09 11.55 15.02
N LYS A 33 13.05 12.23 14.40
CA LYS A 33 12.99 12.62 12.99
C LYS A 33 12.91 11.40 12.07
N GLN A 34 13.74 10.37 12.31
CA GLN A 34 13.71 9.13 11.55
C GLN A 34 12.41 8.37 11.76
N PHE A 35 11.90 8.33 13.00
CA PHE A 35 10.62 7.71 13.31
C PHE A 35 9.46 8.37 12.55
N GLU A 36 9.35 9.71 12.58
CA GLU A 36 8.33 10.45 11.83
C GLU A 36 8.39 10.16 10.32
N LYS A 37 9.60 10.13 9.76
CA LYS A 37 9.83 9.78 8.36
C LYS A 37 9.41 8.33 8.08
N GLY A 38 9.76 7.39 8.96
CA GLY A 38 9.36 6.00 8.88
C GLY A 38 7.84 5.83 8.86
N ILE A 39 7.12 6.54 9.74
CA ILE A 39 5.64 6.54 9.75
C ILE A 39 5.08 7.08 8.43
N SER A 40 5.67 8.15 7.87
CA SER A 40 5.26 8.69 6.58
C SER A 40 5.43 7.68 5.44
N LEU A 41 6.58 7.00 5.39
CA LEU A 41 6.87 5.97 4.38
C LEU A 41 5.96 4.76 4.54
N ALA A 42 5.77 4.26 5.76
CA ALA A 42 4.87 3.14 6.04
C ALA A 42 3.44 3.42 5.56
N ARG A 43 2.92 4.63 5.81
CA ARG A 43 1.60 5.04 5.31
C ARG A 43 1.53 5.10 3.79
N ARG A 44 2.59 5.56 3.12
CA ARG A 44 2.67 5.57 1.64
C ARG A 44 2.69 4.15 1.07
N CYS A 45 3.48 3.26 1.65
CA CYS A 45 3.54 1.85 1.26
C CYS A 45 2.17 1.19 1.42
N GLN A 46 1.52 1.38 2.57
CA GLN A 46 0.17 0.84 2.81
C GLN A 46 -0.84 1.38 1.78
N ASN A 47 -0.81 2.68 1.48
CA ASN A 47 -1.71 3.25 0.49
C ASN A 47 -1.47 2.69 -0.92
N ALA A 48 -0.20 2.49 -1.31
CA ALA A 48 0.15 1.88 -2.58
C ALA A 48 -0.34 0.42 -2.68
N LEU A 49 -0.20 -0.35 -1.59
CA LEU A 49 -0.71 -1.71 -1.50
C LEU A 49 -2.24 -1.74 -1.59
N ASN A 50 -2.95 -0.88 -0.86
CA ASN A 50 -4.41 -0.79 -0.93
C ASN A 50 -4.89 -0.44 -2.35
N GLN A 51 -4.20 0.47 -3.05
CA GLN A 51 -4.52 0.78 -4.45
C GLN A 51 -4.28 -0.41 -5.38
N ALA A 52 -3.22 -1.19 -5.11
CA ALA A 52 -2.92 -2.39 -5.89
C ALA A 52 -3.99 -3.48 -5.65
N GLU A 53 -4.38 -3.69 -4.40
CA GLU A 53 -5.44 -4.62 -3.99
C GLU A 53 -6.78 -4.25 -4.65
N GLN A 54 -7.24 -3.01 -4.51
CA GLN A 54 -8.47 -2.53 -5.17
C GLN A 54 -8.44 -2.70 -6.70
N LYS A 55 -7.27 -2.50 -7.31
CA LYS A 55 -7.10 -2.71 -8.74
C LYS A 55 -7.21 -4.19 -9.10
N ILE A 56 -6.63 -5.07 -8.28
CA ILE A 56 -6.78 -6.53 -8.46
C ILE A 56 -8.24 -6.91 -8.32
N GLU A 57 -8.92 -6.48 -7.25
CA GLU A 57 -10.34 -6.72 -7.02
C GLU A 57 -11.22 -6.25 -8.18
N THR A 58 -10.94 -5.07 -8.74
CA THR A 58 -11.68 -4.58 -9.92
C THR A 58 -11.43 -5.48 -11.12
N LEU A 59 -10.20 -5.91 -11.35
CA LEU A 59 -9.84 -6.75 -12.49
C LEU A 59 -10.39 -8.19 -12.35
N THR A 60 -10.40 -8.75 -11.14
CA THR A 60 -10.90 -10.12 -10.89
C THR A 60 -12.40 -10.16 -10.59
N GLY A 61 -12.96 -9.11 -10.02
CA GLY A 61 -14.36 -8.99 -9.65
C GLY A 61 -15.25 -8.48 -10.77
N THR A 62 -14.68 -7.80 -11.78
CA THR A 62 -15.40 -7.51 -13.04
C THR A 62 -15.77 -8.80 -13.76
N ASP A 63 -14.95 -9.86 -13.64
CA ASP A 63 -15.33 -11.19 -14.14
C ASP A 63 -16.52 -11.77 -13.34
N SER A 64 -16.65 -11.42 -12.05
CA SER A 64 -17.73 -11.90 -11.18
C SER A 64 -19.05 -11.13 -11.30
N ASN A 65 -19.07 -9.97 -11.96
CA ASN A 65 -20.26 -9.09 -11.97
C ASN A 65 -21.00 -9.04 -13.32
N ILE A 66 -20.71 -9.96 -14.24
CA ILE A 66 -21.44 -10.06 -15.52
C ILE A 66 -22.74 -10.88 -15.40
N GLU A 67 -23.01 -11.54 -14.27
CA GLU A 67 -24.16 -12.46 -14.15
C GLU A 67 -25.08 -12.12 -12.96
N LEU A 68 -25.64 -10.91 -12.90
CA LEU A 68 -26.78 -10.61 -12.01
C LEU A 68 -27.88 -9.74 -12.64
N ASP A 69 -27.88 -9.55 -13.97
CA ASP A 69 -29.09 -9.18 -14.72
C ASP A 69 -29.62 -10.43 -15.44
N SER A 70 -29.83 -11.52 -14.70
CA SER A 70 -30.81 -12.51 -15.15
C SER A 70 -32.17 -11.93 -14.79
N ASP A 71 -32.75 -11.24 -15.76
CA ASP A 71 -34.16 -10.89 -15.83
C ASP A 71 -35.04 -11.96 -15.17
N GLU A 72 -35.39 -11.81 -13.89
CA GLU A 72 -36.62 -12.38 -13.36
C GLU A 72 -37.78 -11.51 -13.87
N GLN A 73 -37.95 -11.49 -15.19
CA GLN A 73 -39.24 -11.31 -15.81
C GLN A 73 -39.99 -12.63 -15.67
N THR A 74 -40.40 -12.96 -14.45
CA THR A 74 -41.30 -14.10 -14.22
C THR A 74 -42.71 -13.63 -14.57
N SER A 75 -43.00 -13.77 -15.86
CA SER A 75 -44.24 -14.25 -16.48
C SER A 75 -45.59 -13.87 -15.84
N ASP A 76 -46.35 -13.11 -16.63
CA ASP A 76 -47.78 -13.27 -16.98
C ASP A 76 -48.82 -13.38 -15.84
#